data_AF-A7RWR3-F1
#
_entry.id   AF-A7RWR3-F1
#
_cell.length_a   1.000
_cell.length_b   1.000
_cell.length_c   1.000
_cell.angle_alpha   90.00
_cell.angle_beta   90.00
_cell.angle_gamma   90.00
#
_symmetry.space_group_name_H-M   'P 1'
#
loop_
_entity.id
_entity.type
_entity.pdbx_description
1 polymer ?
#
loop_
_entity_poly.entity_id
_entity_poly.type
_entity_poly.pdbx_seq_one_letter_code
_entity_poly.pdbx_strand_id
1 'polypeptide(L)'
;KNLDRDFCDGIALLSLLEVLLDIRTQRDAGKTRVHRLNNVQRALQICSEHGIQLFGISASDIVNGTRKTTLGLIWNIILHFQSASERWAKVFNWAEERKQRLNEVLFDWEQLRNSEREILEWMRE
;
A
#
# COMPACT_ATOMS: atom_id res chain seq x y z
N LYS A 1 -10.63 12.20 21.74
CA LYS A 1 -9.78 11.02 21.46
C LYS A 1 -8.35 11.51 21.34
N ASN A 2 -7.41 10.86 22.01
CA ASN A 2 -6.04 11.35 22.19
C ASN A 2 -5.11 10.33 21.52
N LEU A 3 -4.62 10.65 20.32
CA LEU A 3 -3.77 9.78 19.49
C LEU A 3 -2.56 9.24 20.25
N ASP A 4 -1.99 10.02 21.16
CA ASP A 4 -0.86 9.64 22.00
C ASP A 4 -1.19 8.54 23.03
N ARG A 5 -2.46 8.32 23.36
CA ARG A 5 -2.91 7.25 24.26
C ARG A 5 -3.59 6.09 23.55
N ASP A 6 -4.19 6.36 22.39
CA ASP A 6 -4.96 5.39 21.62
C ASP A 6 -4.08 4.25 21.05
N PHE A 7 -2.76 4.46 20.91
CA PHE A 7 -1.80 3.44 20.45
C PHE A 7 -0.95 2.79 21.54
N CYS A 8 -1.06 3.24 22.80
CA CYS A 8 -0.21 2.79 23.90
C CYS A 8 -0.35 1.30 24.24
N ASP A 9 -1.49 0.68 23.91
CA ASP A 9 -1.75 -0.74 24.16
C ASP A 9 -1.34 -1.65 23.00
N GLY A 10 -0.95 -1.06 21.86
CA GLY A 10 -0.59 -1.75 20.62
C GLY A 10 -1.78 -2.33 19.85
N ILE A 11 -3.00 -2.33 20.39
CA ILE A 11 -4.15 -3.01 19.77
C ILE A 11 -4.63 -2.23 18.55
N ALA A 12 -4.76 -0.91 18.67
CA ALA A 12 -5.14 -0.06 17.54
C ALA A 12 -4.07 -0.08 16.44
N LEU A 13 -2.80 -0.17 16.81
CA LEU A 13 -1.68 -0.25 15.86
C LEU A 13 -1.68 -1.58 15.10
N LEU A 14 -1.87 -2.70 15.80
CA LEU A 14 -2.01 -4.02 15.18
C LEU A 14 -3.23 -4.06 14.25
N SER A 15 -4.38 -3.52 14.68
CA SER A 15 -5.59 -3.46 13.86
C SER A 15 -5.39 -2.63 12.58
N LEU A 16 -4.67 -1.52 12.68
CA LEU A 16 -4.31 -0.70 11.52
C LEU A 16 -3.45 -1.49 10.53
N LEU A 17 -2.42 -2.19 11.03
CA LEU A 17 -1.53 -2.98 10.19
C LEU A 17 -2.24 -4.18 9.55
N GLU A 18 -3.17 -4.83 10.24
CA GLU A 18 -4.02 -5.88 9.66
C GLU A 18 -4.79 -5.39 8.45
N VAL A 19 -5.42 -4.21 8.54
CA VAL A 19 -6.19 -3.62 7.43
C VAL A 19 -5.28 -3.18 6.29
N LEU A 20 -4.14 -2.56 6.59
CA LEU A 20 -3.25 -2.03 5.56
C LEU A 20 -2.46 -3.11 4.82
N LEU A 21 -2.10 -4.20 5.50
CA LEU A 21 -1.27 -5.28 4.95
C LEU A 21 -2.07 -6.53 4.57
N ASP A 22 -3.38 -6.56 4.86
CA ASP A 22 -4.25 -7.72 4.69
C ASP A 22 -3.72 -8.99 5.39
N ILE A 23 -3.25 -8.81 6.63
CA ILE A 23 -2.69 -9.89 7.48
C ILE A 23 -3.55 -10.12 8.72
N ARG A 24 -3.36 -11.26 9.38
CA ARG A 24 -3.91 -11.53 10.71
C ARG A 24 -2.81 -11.44 11.75
N THR A 25 -3.08 -10.76 12.87
CA THR A 25 -2.13 -10.62 13.98
C THR A 25 -2.66 -11.25 15.26
N GLN A 26 -1.75 -11.79 16.06
CA GLN A 26 -2.06 -12.24 17.42
C GLN A 26 -1.98 -11.07 18.39
N ARG A 27 -2.99 -10.96 19.27
CA ARG A 27 -3.13 -9.88 20.24
C ARG A 27 -3.13 -10.43 21.65
N ASP A 28 -2.29 -9.88 22.52
CA ASP A 28 -2.35 -10.16 23.94
C ASP A 28 -3.50 -9.36 24.56
N ALA A 29 -4.54 -10.04 25.04
CA ALA A 29 -5.73 -9.42 25.63
C ALA A 29 -5.52 -8.90 27.07
N GLY A 30 -4.34 -9.14 27.65
CA GLY A 30 -4.02 -8.73 29.01
C GLY A 30 -3.81 -7.21 29.13
N LYS A 31 -4.16 -6.65 30.28
CA LYS A 31 -4.09 -5.18 30.53
C LYS A 31 -2.77 -4.72 31.17
N THR A 32 -1.85 -5.64 31.46
CA THR A 32 -0.58 -5.29 32.10
C THR A 32 0.34 -4.56 31.13
N ARG A 33 1.34 -3.83 31.66
CA ARG A 33 2.34 -3.13 30.84
C ARG A 33 3.10 -4.09 29.92
N VAL A 34 3.37 -5.33 30.36
CA VAL A 34 4.06 -6.35 29.57
C VAL A 34 3.26 -6.72 28.32
N HIS A 35 1.95 -6.98 28.46
CA HIS A 35 1.09 -7.30 27.30
C HIS A 35 1.04 -6.14 26.29
N ARG A 36 0.94 -4.89 26.77
CA ARG A 36 1.01 -3.71 25.90
C ARG A 36 2.34 -3.63 25.14
N LEU A 37 3.44 -3.91 25.83
CA LEU A 37 4.79 -3.89 25.24
C LEU A 37 4.96 -4.99 24.19
N ASN A 38 4.46 -6.19 24.46
CA ASN A 38 4.43 -7.29 23.49
C ASN A 38 3.63 -6.93 22.23
N ASN A 39 2.42 -6.37 22.40
CA ASN A 39 1.58 -5.96 21.27
C ASN A 39 2.26 -4.88 20.41
N VAL A 40 2.83 -3.85 21.04
CA VAL A 40 3.56 -2.80 20.32
C VAL A 40 4.81 -3.36 19.65
N GLN A 41 5.58 -4.21 20.33
CA GLN A 41 6.79 -4.81 19.76
C GLN A 41 6.47 -5.69 18.54
N ARG A 42 5.38 -6.46 18.61
CA ARG A 42 4.88 -7.24 17.47
C ARG A 42 4.49 -6.33 16.31
N ALA A 43 3.80 -5.22 16.58
CA ALA A 43 3.46 -4.26 15.53
C ALA A 43 4.70 -3.64 14.87
N LEU A 44 5.71 -3.27 15.67
CA LEU A 44 6.99 -2.77 15.14
C LEU A 44 7.74 -3.84 14.33
N GLN A 45 7.71 -5.10 14.75
CA GLN A 45 8.29 -6.20 14.00
C GLN A 45 7.61 -6.34 12.62
N ILE A 46 6.27 -6.36 12.59
CA ILE A 46 5.50 -6.41 11.34
C ILE A 46 5.87 -5.24 10.43
N CYS A 47 5.94 -4.02 10.98
CA CYS A 47 6.38 -2.84 10.23
C CYS A 47 7.75 -3.06 9.57
N SER A 48 8.72 -3.56 10.34
CA SER A 48 10.08 -3.84 9.83
C SER A 48 10.09 -4.91 8.74
N GLU A 49 9.33 -6.00 8.92
CA GLU A 49 9.20 -7.10 7.95
C GLU A 49 8.61 -6.63 6.62
N HIS A 50 7.72 -5.62 6.65
CA HIS A 50 7.11 -5.02 5.46
C HIS A 50 7.87 -3.80 4.94
N GLY A 51 9.07 -3.53 5.46
CA GLY A 51 9.96 -2.46 4.96
C GLY A 51 9.59 -1.04 5.42
N ILE A 52 8.70 -0.90 6.40
CA ILE A 52 8.41 0.38 7.05
C ILE A 52 9.60 0.76 7.93
N GLN A 53 10.13 1.96 7.72
CA GLN A 53 11.32 2.42 8.44
C GLN A 53 10.98 2.87 9.86
N LEU A 54 11.78 2.45 10.85
CA LEU A 54 11.50 2.68 12.29
C LEU A 54 12.61 3.45 13.03
N PHE A 55 13.37 4.29 12.32
CA PHE A 55 14.51 5.02 12.91
C PHE A 55 14.10 5.84 14.14
N GLY A 56 14.71 5.54 15.29
CA GLY A 56 14.45 6.25 16.55
C GLY A 56 13.11 5.93 17.21
N ILE A 57 12.45 4.83 16.84
CA ILE A 57 11.19 4.38 17.44
C ILE A 57 11.46 3.23 18.41
N SER A 58 11.12 3.43 19.68
CA SER A 58 11.14 2.39 20.70
C SER A 58 9.73 2.00 21.14
N ALA A 59 9.48 0.70 21.30
CA ALA A 59 8.21 0.19 21.84
C ALA A 59 7.91 0.78 23.24
N SER A 60 8.94 0.99 24.07
CA SER A 60 8.78 1.61 25.39
C SER A 60 8.16 2.99 25.32
N ASP A 61 8.57 3.79 24.34
CA ASP A 61 8.16 5.19 24.20
C ASP A 61 6.73 5.28 23.70
N ILE A 62 6.32 4.36 22.82
CA ILE A 62 4.93 4.21 22.38
C ILE A 62 4.03 3.81 23.56
N VAL A 63 4.42 2.80 24.35
CA VAL A 63 3.64 2.37 25.54
C VAL A 63 3.54 3.47 26.59
N ASN A 64 4.58 4.30 26.72
CA ASN A 64 4.61 5.47 27.61
C ASN A 64 3.77 6.65 27.08
N GLY A 65 3.31 6.61 25.82
CA GLY A 65 2.52 7.67 25.21
C GLY A 65 3.34 8.87 24.79
N THR A 66 4.62 8.68 24.45
CA THR A 66 5.47 9.75 23.92
C THR A 66 4.92 10.21 22.57
N ARG A 67 4.33 11.41 22.54
CA ARG A 67 3.67 11.97 21.36
C ARG A 67 4.58 12.02 20.14
N LYS A 68 5.83 12.46 20.31
CA LYS A 68 6.81 12.56 19.22
C LYS A 68 7.03 11.21 18.54
N THR A 69 7.27 10.16 19.32
CA THR A 69 7.51 8.81 18.81
C THR A 69 6.26 8.21 18.17
N THR A 70 5.09 8.42 18.78
CA THR A 70 3.81 7.92 18.26
C THR A 70 3.47 8.55 16.91
N LEU A 71 3.65 9.88 16.78
CA LEU A 71 3.44 10.57 15.51
C LEU A 71 4.48 10.16 14.46
N GLY A 72 5.74 10.00 14.85
CA GLY A 72 6.79 9.52 13.94
C GLY A 72 6.49 8.13 13.37
N LEU A 73 5.97 7.23 14.20
CA LEU A 73 5.52 5.91 13.75
C LEU A 73 4.37 5.99 12.73
N ILE A 74 3.32 6.73 13.06
CA ILE A 74 2.15 6.90 12.18
C ILE A 74 2.57 7.54 10.85
N TRP A 75 3.43 8.56 10.92
CA TRP A 75 3.97 9.23 9.73
C TRP A 75 4.73 8.25 8.83
N ASN A 76 5.63 7.44 9.40
CA ASN A 76 6.40 6.47 8.62
C ASN A 76 5.50 5.41 7.97
N ILE A 77 4.43 4.99 8.64
CA ILE A 77 3.41 4.10 8.06
C ILE A 77 2.73 4.80 6.88
N ILE A 78 2.18 6.01 7.06
CA ILE A 78 1.50 6.77 6.00
C ILE A 78 2.42 6.95 4.78
N LEU A 79 3.66 7.39 5.01
CA LEU A 79 4.64 7.65 3.96
C LEU A 79 4.96 6.38 3.16
N HIS A 80 5.10 5.24 3.83
CA HIS A 80 5.38 3.96 3.18
C HIS A 80 4.27 3.60 2.16
N PHE A 81 3.00 3.62 2.59
CA PHE A 81 1.88 3.26 1.72
C PHE A 81 1.62 4.29 0.62
N GLN A 82 1.82 5.59 0.89
CA GLN A 82 1.69 6.61 -0.14
C GLN A 82 2.74 6.40 -1.25
N SER A 83 4.00 6.16 -0.88
CA SER A 83 5.07 5.94 -1.86
C SER A 83 4.84 4.68 -2.71
N ALA A 84 4.26 3.61 -2.13
CA ALA A 84 3.89 2.42 -2.86
C ALA A 84 2.75 2.69 -3.85
N SER A 85 1.72 3.44 -3.44
CA SER A 85 0.60 3.85 -4.29
C SER A 85 1.07 4.68 -5.50
N GLU A 86 1.95 5.66 -5.28
CA GLU A 86 2.51 6.48 -6.36
C GLU A 86 3.32 5.65 -7.37
N ARG A 87 4.06 4.64 -6.90
CA ARG A 87 4.79 3.71 -7.78
C ARG A 87 3.84 2.85 -8.61
N TRP A 88 2.79 2.31 -8.01
CA TRP A 88 1.77 1.53 -8.71
C TRP A 88 1.01 2.38 -9.73
N ALA A 89 0.68 3.63 -9.41
CA ALA A 89 0.04 4.56 -10.34
C ALA A 89 0.90 4.78 -11.60
N LYS A 90 2.22 4.89 -11.46
CA LYS A 90 3.14 5.00 -12.60
C LYS A 90 3.12 3.75 -13.48
N VAL A 91 3.13 2.56 -12.89
CA VAL A 91 3.05 1.29 -13.64
C VAL A 91 1.71 1.16 -14.36
N PHE A 92 0.62 1.53 -13.69
CA PHE A 92 -0.71 1.52 -14.28
C PHE A 92 -0.81 2.47 -15.48
N ASN A 93 -0.37 3.72 -15.33
CA ASN A 93 -0.38 4.70 -16.41
C ASN A 93 0.47 4.22 -17.61
N TRP A 94 1.66 3.70 -17.34
CA TRP A 94 2.54 3.11 -18.36
C TRP A 94 1.90 1.95 -19.13
N ALA A 95 1.09 1.13 -18.44
CA ALA A 95 0.38 0.02 -19.04
C ALA A 95 -0.80 0.50 -19.88
N GLU A 96 -1.57 1.48 -19.38
CA GLU A 96 -2.70 2.05 -20.11
C GLU A 96 -2.24 2.79 -21.37
N GLU A 97 -1.12 3.51 -21.33
CA GLU A 97 -0.49 4.13 -22.51
C GLU A 97 -0.11 3.10 -23.60
N ARG A 98 0.32 1.90 -23.21
CA ARG A 98 0.67 0.83 -24.16
C ARG A 98 -0.55 0.19 -24.75
N LYS A 99 -1.58 -0.01 -23.93
CA LYS A 99 -2.88 -0.49 -24.37
C LYS A 99 -3.51 0.48 -25.37
N GLN A 100 -3.42 1.80 -25.13
CA GLN A 100 -3.87 2.81 -26.07
C GLN A 100 -3.14 2.71 -27.42
N ARG A 101 -1.81 2.65 -27.41
CA ARG A 101 -1.02 2.46 -28.64
C ARG A 101 -1.38 1.18 -29.39
N LEU A 102 -1.61 0.08 -28.67
CA LEU A 102 -2.06 -1.17 -29.30
C LEU A 102 -3.43 -1.01 -29.96
N ASN A 103 -4.37 -0.32 -29.30
CA ASN A 103 -5.68 -0.05 -29.88
C ASN A 103 -5.60 0.83 -31.14
N GLU A 104 -4.71 1.82 -31.17
CA GLU A 104 -4.46 2.64 -32.36
C GLU A 104 -3.95 1.79 -33.53
N VAL A 105 -2.93 0.96 -33.29
CA VAL A 105 -2.37 0.07 -34.33
C VAL A 105 -3.41 -0.95 -34.82
N LEU A 106 -4.23 -1.49 -33.91
CA LEU A 106 -5.31 -2.41 -34.27
C LEU A 106 -6.35 -1.71 -35.16
N PHE A 107 -6.71 -0.47 -34.81
CA PHE A 107 -7.63 0.33 -35.62
C PHE A 107 -7.08 0.59 -37.02
N ASP A 108 -5.82 1.04 -37.13
CA ASP A 108 -5.16 1.27 -38.43
C ASP A 108 -5.12 -0.01 -39.27
N TRP A 109 -4.86 -1.15 -38.63
CA TRP A 109 -4.83 -2.43 -39.33
C TRP A 109 -6.21 -2.90 -39.82
N GLU A 110 -7.27 -2.64 -39.05
CA GLU A 110 -8.64 -2.89 -39.51
C GLU A 110 -9.00 -2.01 -40.70
N GLN A 111 -8.60 -0.73 -40.70
CA GLN A 111 -8.80 0.17 -41.84
C GLN A 111 -8.08 -0.36 -43.09
N LEU A 112 -6.80 -0.70 -42.97
CA LEU A 112 -6.00 -1.26 -44.08
C LEU A 112 -6.64 -2.53 -44.65
N ARG A 113 -7.10 -3.43 -43.77
CA ARG A 113 -7.77 -4.67 -44.18
C ARG A 113 -9.10 -4.38 -44.89
N ASN A 114 -9.86 -3.39 -44.44
CA ASN A 114 -11.11 -3.00 -45.11
C ASN A 114 -10.82 -2.44 -46.50
N SER A 115 -9.83 -1.55 -46.65
CA SER A 115 -9.40 -1.03 -47.95
C SER A 115 -8.90 -2.14 -48.89
N GLU A 116 -8.14 -3.12 -48.38
CA GLU A 116 -7.72 -4.28 -49.16
C GLU A 116 -8.93 -5.07 -49.70
N ARG A 117 -9.96 -5.28 -48.88
CA ARG A 117 -11.19 -5.97 -49.30
C ARG A 117 -11.92 -5.21 -50.41
N GLU A 118 -12.05 -3.89 -50.28
CA GLU A 118 -12.69 -3.04 -51.29
C GLU A 118 -11.97 -3.14 -52.65
N ILE A 119 -10.63 -3.10 -52.64
CA ILE A 119 -9.83 -3.26 -53.86
C ILE A 119 -10.02 -4.65 -54.48
N LEU A 120 -10.01 -5.70 -53.66
CA LEU A 120 -10.21 -7.08 -54.12
C LEU A 120 -11.63 -7.32 -54.67
N GLU A 121 -12.64 -6.63 -54.14
CA GLU A 121 -13.99 -6.62 -54.71
C GLU A 121 -14.03 -5.92 -56.06
N TRP A 122 -13.43 -4.73 -56.18
CA TRP A 122 -13.34 -4.00 -57.44
C TRP A 122 -12.63 -4.81 -58.55
N MET A 123 -11.55 -5.51 -58.22
CA MET A 123 -10.82 -6.34 -59.20
C MET A 123 -11.60 -7.57 -59.70
N ARG A 124 -12.72 -7.93 -59.06
CA ARG A 124 -13.56 -9.07 -59.45
C ARG A 124 -14.72 -8.68 -60.37
N GLU A 125 -15.01 -7.39 -60.53
CA GLU A 125 -15.98 -6.84 -61.49
C GLU A 125 -15.34 -6.63 -62.87
#